data_AF-A0A1H8X353-F1
#
_entry.id   AF-A0A1H8X353-F1
#
_cell.length_a   1.000
_cell.length_b   1.000
_cell.length_c   1.000
_cell.angle_alpha   90.00
_cell.angle_beta   90.00
_cell.angle_gamma   90.00
#
_symmetry.space_group_name_H-M   'P 1'
#
loop_
_entity.id
_entity.type
_entity.pdbx_description
1 polymer ?
#
loop_
_entity_poly.entity_id
_entity_poly.type
_entity_poly.pdbx_seq_one_letter_code
_entity_poly.pdbx_strand_id
1 'polypeptide(L)' 'SVSPLLVSLTERQQEVLATAVSHGYYNMPRETTQAELATELDLSSGTVADHLRRIENKLASTVANSWV' A
#
# COMPACT_ATOMS: atom_id res chain seq x y z
N SER A 1 16.64 11.75 -2.06
CA SER A 1 16.76 10.85 -0.90
C SER A 1 15.58 9.92 -0.87
N VAL A 2 15.80 8.61 -0.90
CA VAL A 2 14.72 7.62 -0.71
C VAL A 2 14.22 7.76 0.73
N SER A 3 12.91 7.97 0.91
CA SER A 3 12.30 8.17 2.22
C SER A 3 12.48 6.92 3.10
N PRO A 4 12.74 7.05 4.42
CA PRO A 4 12.92 5.92 5.33
C PRO A 4 11.76 4.90 5.28
N LEU A 5 10.55 5.39 4.97
CA LEU A 5 9.35 4.58 4.78
C LEU A 5 9.50 3.57 3.64
N LEU A 6 10.06 4.01 2.49
CA LEU A 6 10.22 3.16 1.31
C LEU A 6 11.27 2.07 1.54
N VAL A 7 12.32 2.36 2.32
CA VAL A 7 13.37 1.39 2.67
C VAL A 7 12.80 0.23 3.52
N SER A 8 11.70 0.44 4.24
CA SER A 8 11.08 -0.59 5.09
C SER A 8 10.09 -1.50 4.36
N LEU A 9 9.66 -1.14 3.15
CA LEU A 9 8.72 -1.93 2.35
C LEU A 9 9.50 -2.89 1.45
N THR A 10 9.02 -4.13 1.35
CA THR A 10 9.54 -5.07 0.34
C THR A 10 9.19 -4.56 -1.06
N GLU A 11 9.92 -5.01 -2.10
CA GLU A 11 9.62 -4.64 -3.49
C GLU A 11 8.14 -4.89 -3.84
N ARG A 12 7.61 -6.06 -3.45
CA ARG A 12 6.19 -6.37 -3.67
C ARG A 12 5.25 -5.42 -2.92
N GLN A 13 5.59 -5.00 -1.70
CA GLN A 13 4.80 -4.01 -0.96
C GLN A 13 4.85 -2.62 -1.62
N GLN A 14 6.00 -2.23 -2.18
CA GLN A 14 6.13 -0.98 -2.92
C GLN A 14 5.28 -1.00 -4.19
N GLU A 15 5.30 -2.11 -4.95
CA GLU A 15 4.50 -2.31 -6.15
C GLU A 15 2.99 -2.26 -5.85
N VAL A 16 2.52 -2.97 -4.81
CA VAL A 16 1.11 -2.92 -4.40
C VAL A 16 0.71 -1.49 -3.97
N LEU A 17 1.55 -0.80 -3.19
CA LEU A 17 1.25 0.56 -2.76
C LEU A 17 1.21 1.53 -3.94
N ALA A 18 2.18 1.45 -4.85
CA ALA A 18 2.27 2.30 -6.02
C ALA A 18 1.03 2.13 -6.92
N THR A 19 0.62 0.88 -7.16
CA THR A 19 -0.57 0.57 -7.95
C THR A 19 -1.85 1.05 -7.27
N ALA A 20 -1.97 0.86 -5.96
CA ALA A 20 -3.13 1.35 -5.21
C ALA A 20 -3.24 2.89 -5.30
N VAL A 21 -2.12 3.61 -5.16
CA VAL A 21 -2.09 5.07 -5.28
C VAL A 21 -2.41 5.52 -6.70
N SER A 22 -1.81 4.91 -7.72
CA SER A 22 -2.02 5.32 -9.13
C SER A 22 -3.44 5.05 -9.62
N HIS A 23 -4.12 4.04 -9.09
CA HIS A 23 -5.52 3.73 -9.42
C HIS A 23 -6.53 4.42 -8.48
N GLY A 24 -6.09 5.34 -7.61
CA GLY A 24 -7.00 6.13 -6.78
C GLY A 24 -7.69 5.34 -5.66
N TYR A 25 -7.06 4.27 -5.16
CA TYR A 25 -7.57 3.46 -4.05
C TYR A 25 -7.78 4.27 -2.76
N TYR A 26 -6.97 5.31 -2.57
CA TYR A 26 -7.00 6.20 -1.41
C TYR A 26 -7.75 7.52 -1.67
N ASN A 27 -8.38 7.69 -2.84
CA ASN A 27 -9.17 8.88 -3.15
C ASN A 27 -10.53 8.85 -2.42
N MET A 28 -11.18 10.02 -2.33
CA MET A 28 -12.56 10.16 -1.86
C MET A 28 -13.42 10.85 -2.94
N PRO A 29 -14.38 10.12 -3.57
CA PRO A 29 -14.65 8.69 -3.43
C PRO A 29 -13.49 7.82 -3.95
N ARG A 30 -13.44 6.54 -3.53
CA ARG A 30 -12.46 5.60 -4.09
C ARG A 30 -12.74 5.38 -5.57
N GLU A 31 -11.67 5.40 -6.37
CA GLU A 31 -11.74 5.21 -7.83
C GLU A 31 -11.44 3.77 -8.24
N THR A 32 -10.97 2.94 -7.31
CA THR A 32 -10.74 1.50 -7.54
C THR A 32 -11.05 0.66 -6.30
N THR A 33 -11.13 -0.64 -6.50
CA THR A 33 -11.35 -1.67 -5.48
C THR A 33 -10.14 -2.59 -5.34
N GLN A 34 -10.06 -3.31 -4.21
CA GLN A 34 -9.01 -4.34 -4.03
C GLN A 34 -9.12 -5.48 -5.06
N ALA A 35 -10.32 -5.72 -5.62
CA ALA A 35 -10.51 -6.75 -6.64
C ALA A 35 -9.92 -6.33 -7.98
N GLU A 36 -10.11 -5.08 -8.39
CA GLU A 36 -9.52 -4.52 -9.61
C GLU A 36 -7.99 -4.46 -9.50
N LEU A 37 -7.48 -4.01 -8.34
CA LEU A 37 -6.04 -4.04 -8.06
C LEU A 37 -5.47 -5.47 -8.10
N ALA A 38 -6.23 -6.46 -7.63
CA ALA A 38 -5.82 -7.85 -7.66
C ALA A 38 -5.73 -8.40 -9.08
N THR A 39 -6.64 -7.99 -9.96
CA THR A 39 -6.55 -8.29 -11.40
C THR A 39 -5.31 -7.68 -12.03
N GLU A 40 -5.01 -6.41 -11.74
CA GLU A 40 -3.82 -5.72 -12.29
C GLU A 40 -2.51 -6.36 -11.83
N LEU A 41 -2.44 -6.78 -10.56
CA LEU A 41 -1.22 -7.30 -9.93
C LEU A 41 -1.03 -8.81 -10.08
N ASP A 42 -1.94 -9.52 -10.74
CA ASP A 42 -2.03 -10.98 -10.79
C ASP A 42 -2.00 -11.60 -9.38
N LEU A 43 -2.91 -11.14 -8.53
CA LEU A 43 -3.05 -11.54 -7.12
C LEU A 43 -4.49 -11.93 -6.79
N SER A 44 -4.69 -12.50 -5.61
CA SER A 44 -6.03 -12.54 -5.00
C SER A 44 -6.35 -11.21 -4.30
N SER A 45 -7.62 -10.85 -4.24
CA SER A 45 -8.08 -9.66 -3.47
C SER A 45 -7.67 -9.73 -2.00
N GLY A 46 -7.66 -10.94 -1.41
CA GLY A 46 -7.19 -11.15 -0.04
C GLY A 46 -5.69 -10.88 0.13
N THR A 47 -4.87 -11.25 -0.88
CA THR A 47 -3.44 -10.96 -0.89
C THR A 47 -3.17 -9.45 -1.01
N VAL A 48 -3.92 -8.75 -1.86
CA VAL A 48 -3.85 -7.27 -1.95
C VAL A 48 -4.24 -6.64 -0.61
N ALA A 49 -5.35 -7.07 0.00
CA ALA A 49 -5.78 -6.59 1.30
C ALA A 49 -4.72 -6.79 2.39
N ASP A 50 -4.06 -7.97 2.43
CA ASP A 50 -3.00 -8.26 3.39
C ASP A 50 -1.77 -7.38 3.17
N HIS A 51 -1.36 -7.16 1.92
CA HIS A 51 -0.28 -6.23 1.60
C HIS A 51 -0.59 -4.82 2.07
N LEU A 52 -1.75 -4.27 1.68
CA LEU A 52 -2.16 -2.91 2.08
C LEU A 52 -2.18 -2.75 3.59
N ARG A 53 -2.79 -3.69 4.32
CA ARG A 53 -2.82 -3.69 5.79
C ARG A 53 -1.42 -3.68 6.40
N ARG A 54 -0.49 -4.51 5.90
CA ARG A 54 0.89 -4.55 6.41
C ARG A 54 1.65 -3.26 6.11
N ILE A 55 1.43 -2.68 4.93
CA ILE A 55 2.00 -1.39 4.53
C ILE A 55 1.49 -0.30 5.46
N GLU A 56 0.18 -0.17 5.61
CA GLU A 56 -0.48 0.82 6.47
C GLU A 56 0.00 0.71 7.93
N ASN A 57 0.13 -0.51 8.47
CA ASN A 57 0.67 -0.74 9.80
C ASN A 57 2.11 -0.22 9.94
N LYS A 58 2.97 -0.46 8.95
CA LYS A 58 4.35 0.04 8.94
C LYS A 58 4.36 1.56 8.89
N LEU A 59 3.59 2.17 7.99
CA LEU A 59 3.49 3.62 7.85
C LEU A 59 3.00 4.26 9.15
N ALA A 60 1.91 3.75 9.73
CA ALA A 60 1.35 4.25 10.99
C ALA A 60 2.37 4.15 12.13
N SER A 61 3.06 3.01 12.26
CA SER A 61 4.09 2.81 13.29
C SER A 61 5.27 3.76 13.11
N THR A 62 5.77 3.93 11.88
CA THR A 62 6.90 4.84 11.61
C THR A 62 6.54 6.29 11.86
N VAL A 63 5.34 6.72 11.42
CA VAL A 63 4.85 8.08 11.66
C VAL A 63 4.68 8.33 13.15
N ALA A 64 4.03 7.41 13.88
CA ALA A 64 3.86 7.53 15.33
C ALA A 64 5.19 7.59 16.08
N ASN A 65 6.16 6.75 15.71
CA ASN A 65 7.51 6.75 16.30
C ASN A 65 8.30 8.03 16.01
N SER A 66 7.96 8.79 14.96
CA SER A 66 8.63 10.06 14.64
C SER A 66 8.15 11.24 15.51
N TRP A 67 7.09 11.05 16.28
CA TRP A 67 6.53 12.07 17.18
C TRP A 67 7.00 11.90 18.63
N VAL A 68 7.73 10.83 18.91
CA VAL A 68 8.28 10.46 20.22
C VAL A 68 9.78 10.73 20.21
#